data_AF-A0A819LXW6-F1
#
_entry.id   AF-A0A819LXW6-F1
#
_cell.length_a   1.000
_cell.length_b   1.000
_cell.length_c   1.000
_cell.angle_alpha   90.00
_cell.angle_beta   90.00
_cell.angle_gamma   90.00
#
_symmetry.space_group_name_H-M   'P 1'
#
loop_
_entity.id
_entity.type
_entity.pdbx_description
1 polymer ?
#
loop_
_entity_poly.entity_id
_entity_poly.type
_entity_poly.pdbx_seq_one_letter_code
_entity_poly.pdbx_strand_id
1 'polypeptide(L)'
;MIALDPNGDMGVGMSTNGLSFKISGPVSDSAVIGNGAYVDNEGDGACATGNGDIMRRFVPSYHVVQLMRQGESPSDACTDVIQRITKYYPDFDGAVLALSKDG
;
A
#
# COMPACT_ATOMS: atom_id res chain seq x y z
N MET A 1 -6.28 -5.67 -2.60
CA MET A 1 -6.06 -7.11 -2.94
C MET A 1 -4.89 -7.19 -3.88
N ILE A 2 -3.97 -8.12 -3.63
CA ILE A 2 -2.82 -8.42 -4.49
C ILE A 2 -2.92 -9.92 -4.83
N ALA A 3 -2.62 -10.29 -6.08
CA ALA A 3 -2.64 -11.66 -6.54
C ALA A 3 -1.43 -11.92 -7.45
N LEU A 4 -0.83 -13.11 -7.30
CA LEU A 4 0.22 -13.63 -8.15
C LEU A 4 -0.33 -14.85 -8.89
N ASP A 5 -0.23 -14.88 -10.20
CA ASP A 5 -0.66 -16.00 -11.03
C ASP A 5 0.43 -17.09 -11.16
N PRO A 6 0.10 -18.29 -11.66
CA PRO A 6 1.08 -19.36 -11.87
C PRO A 6 2.16 -19.07 -12.92
N ASN A 7 1.97 -18.07 -13.80
CA ASN A 7 2.97 -17.64 -14.78
C ASN A 7 3.99 -16.66 -14.16
N GLY A 8 3.76 -16.23 -12.91
CA GLY A 8 4.59 -15.24 -12.22
C GLY A 8 4.19 -13.80 -12.53
N ASP A 9 3.02 -13.58 -13.11
CA ASP A 9 2.43 -12.25 -13.32
C ASP A 9 1.62 -11.82 -12.10
N MET A 10 1.85 -10.57 -11.67
CA MET A 10 1.21 -10.01 -10.49
C MET A 10 0.20 -8.92 -10.85
N GLY A 11 -0.91 -8.89 -10.13
CA GLY A 11 -1.96 -7.88 -10.26
C GLY A 11 -2.37 -7.33 -8.90
N VAL A 12 -2.75 -6.05 -8.88
CA VAL A 12 -3.31 -5.40 -7.68
C VAL A 12 -4.56 -4.62 -8.02
N GLY A 13 -5.53 -4.70 -7.12
CA GLY A 13 -6.82 -4.03 -7.23
C GLY A 13 -7.28 -3.48 -5.88
N MET A 14 -7.86 -2.29 -5.93
CA MET A 14 -8.45 -1.58 -4.80
C MET A 14 -9.83 -1.05 -5.21
N SER A 15 -10.78 -1.15 -4.30
CA SER A 15 -12.12 -0.59 -4.46
C SER A 15 -12.63 -0.12 -3.10
N THR A 16 -13.18 1.08 -3.04
CA THR A 16 -13.67 1.69 -1.81
C THR A 16 -14.77 2.71 -2.10
N ASN A 17 -15.69 2.89 -1.16
CA ASN A 17 -16.61 4.02 -1.12
C ASN A 17 -16.02 5.22 -0.36
N GLY A 18 -14.78 5.12 0.15
CA GLY A 18 -14.08 6.15 0.92
C GLY A 18 -14.56 6.26 2.37
N LEU A 19 -14.06 7.27 3.09
CA LEU A 19 -14.45 7.52 4.48
C LEU A 19 -15.92 7.98 4.59
N SER A 20 -16.59 7.55 5.66
CA SER A 20 -17.94 8.00 6.00
C SER A 20 -17.99 9.52 6.22
N PHE A 21 -19.09 10.14 5.80
CA PHE A 21 -19.32 11.59 5.94
C PHE A 21 -18.24 12.49 5.30
N LYS A 22 -17.48 11.96 4.34
CA LYS A 22 -16.56 12.77 3.53
C LYS A 22 -17.32 13.92 2.83
N ILE A 23 -16.62 15.04 2.64
CA ILE A 23 -17.12 16.17 1.83
C ILE A 23 -17.49 15.65 0.43
N SER A 24 -18.31 16.36 -0.33
CA SER A 24 -18.57 15.99 -1.73
C SER A 24 -17.34 16.26 -2.62
N GLY A 25 -16.96 15.28 -3.45
CA GLY A 25 -15.85 15.39 -4.42
C GLY A 25 -14.42 14.92 -4.04
N PRO A 26 -14.06 14.54 -2.79
CA PRO A 26 -12.71 14.09 -2.48
C PRO A 26 -12.45 12.67 -3.02
N VAL A 27 -11.23 12.48 -3.53
CA VAL A 27 -10.73 11.22 -4.06
C VAL A 27 -9.80 10.57 -3.03
N SER A 28 -10.06 9.29 -2.72
CA SER A 28 -9.26 8.50 -1.79
C SER A 28 -7.92 8.06 -2.40
N ASP A 29 -6.95 7.79 -1.53
CA ASP A 29 -5.68 7.12 -1.81
C ASP A 29 -5.84 5.82 -2.64
N SER A 30 -6.96 5.13 -2.48
CA SER A 30 -7.30 3.89 -3.19
C SER A 30 -7.37 4.04 -4.71
N ALA A 31 -7.64 5.24 -5.22
CA ALA A 31 -7.68 5.54 -6.66
C ALA A 31 -6.34 6.06 -7.20
N VAL A 32 -5.30 6.14 -6.37
CA VAL A 32 -4.00 6.71 -6.73
C VAL A 32 -2.93 5.61 -6.71
N ILE A 33 -2.32 5.36 -7.86
CA ILE A 33 -1.22 4.40 -8.02
C ILE A 33 -0.05 4.78 -7.10
N GLY A 34 0.52 3.79 -6.41
CA GLY A 34 1.58 3.98 -5.43
C GLY A 34 1.07 4.29 -4.03
N ASN A 35 -0.12 4.90 -3.89
CA ASN A 35 -0.75 5.10 -2.60
C ASN A 35 -1.50 3.85 -2.18
N GLY A 36 -2.69 3.63 -2.75
CA GLY A 36 -3.55 2.52 -2.36
C GLY A 36 -3.07 1.15 -2.84
N ALA A 37 -2.39 1.11 -4.00
CA ALA A 37 -1.94 -0.11 -4.61
C ALA A 37 -0.74 0.15 -5.53
N TYR A 38 0.20 -0.79 -5.55
CA TYR A 38 1.34 -0.77 -6.47
C TYR A 38 1.83 -2.20 -6.71
N VAL A 39 2.18 -2.50 -7.95
CA VAL A 39 2.81 -3.76 -8.34
C VAL A 39 3.97 -3.46 -9.28
N ASP A 40 5.06 -4.18 -9.07
CA ASP A 40 6.12 -4.35 -10.03
C ASP A 40 6.25 -5.82 -10.39
N ASN A 41 6.08 -6.14 -11.68
CA ASN A 41 6.15 -7.51 -12.18
C ASN A 41 7.57 -8.11 -12.09
N GLU A 42 8.58 -7.27 -11.86
CA GLU A 42 9.95 -7.73 -11.60
C GLU A 42 10.11 -8.39 -10.23
N GLY A 43 9.23 -8.15 -9.24
CA GLY A 43 9.42 -8.80 -7.94
C GLY A 43 8.30 -8.70 -6.92
N ASP A 44 7.54 -7.60 -6.81
CA ASP A 44 6.80 -7.33 -5.58
C ASP A 44 5.54 -6.50 -5.78
N GLY A 45 4.56 -6.71 -4.91
CA GLY A 45 3.32 -5.95 -4.88
C GLY A 45 2.92 -5.55 -3.47
N ALA A 46 2.25 -4.41 -3.36
CA ALA A 46 1.69 -3.92 -2.10
C ALA A 46 0.35 -3.23 -2.30
N CYS A 47 -0.46 -3.25 -1.24
CA CYS A 47 -1.70 -2.47 -1.14
C CYS A 47 -1.89 -1.94 0.28
N ALA A 48 -2.61 -0.84 0.40
CA ALA A 48 -2.84 -0.12 1.65
C ALA A 48 -4.34 -0.05 1.99
N THR A 49 -4.66 0.20 3.25
CA THR A 49 -6.02 0.49 3.72
C THR A 49 -5.97 1.41 4.94
N GLY A 50 -7.08 2.07 5.27
CA GLY A 50 -7.22 2.93 6.45
C GLY A 50 -7.61 4.36 6.12
N ASN A 51 -7.07 5.31 6.89
CA ASN A 51 -7.31 6.73 6.69
C ASN A 51 -6.56 7.27 5.46
N GLY A 52 -7.24 7.22 4.31
CA GLY A 52 -6.70 7.63 3.03
C GLY A 52 -6.19 9.08 2.96
N ASP A 53 -6.69 9.99 3.81
CA ASP A 53 -6.23 11.38 3.85
C ASP A 53 -4.83 11.50 4.45
N ILE A 54 -4.48 10.60 5.36
CA ILE A 54 -3.13 10.49 5.96
C ILE A 54 -2.25 9.60 5.09
N MET A 55 -2.71 8.39 4.75
CA MET A 55 -1.96 7.39 4.00
C MET A 55 -1.39 7.96 2.69
N ARG A 56 -2.18 8.74 1.94
CA ARG A 56 -1.76 9.30 0.65
C ARG A 56 -0.56 10.26 0.71
N ARG A 57 -0.23 10.78 1.89
CA ARG A 57 0.89 11.73 2.09
C ARG A 57 2.24 11.01 2.07
N PHE A 58 2.23 9.68 2.21
CA PHE A 58 3.44 8.86 2.37
C PHE A 58 3.68 7.88 1.24
N VAL A 59 2.77 7.76 0.26
CA VAL A 59 2.90 6.83 -0.89
C VAL A 59 3.21 5.39 -0.46
N PRO A 60 2.40 4.81 0.46
CA PRO A 60 2.80 3.64 1.23
C PRO A 60 3.02 2.39 0.38
N SER A 61 2.16 2.10 -0.61
CA SER A 61 2.29 0.88 -1.40
C SER A 61 3.54 0.91 -2.29
N TYR A 62 3.85 2.04 -2.91
CA TYR A 62 5.10 2.22 -3.66
C TYR A 62 6.31 2.09 -2.73
N HIS A 63 6.24 2.71 -1.54
CA HIS A 63 7.35 2.69 -0.60
C HIS A 63 7.65 1.28 -0.11
N VAL A 64 6.63 0.48 0.22
CA VAL A 64 6.80 -0.94 0.58
C VAL A 64 7.51 -1.70 -0.55
N VAL A 65 7.01 -1.60 -1.79
CA VAL A 65 7.64 -2.26 -2.95
C VAL A 65 9.08 -1.78 -3.15
N GLN A 66 9.36 -0.51 -2.91
CA GLN A 66 10.71 0.04 -3.04
C GLN A 66 11.69 -0.53 -1.98
N LEU A 67 11.23 -0.76 -0.75
CA LEU A 67 12.03 -1.40 0.29
C LEU A 67 12.27 -2.89 -0.01
N MET A 68 11.24 -3.59 -0.50
CA MET A 68 11.38 -4.99 -0.94
C MET A 68 12.38 -5.12 -2.09
N ARG A 69 12.34 -4.21 -3.07
CA ARG A 69 13.37 -4.10 -4.13
C ARG A 69 14.79 -3.85 -3.60
N GLN A 70 14.92 -3.26 -2.41
CA GLN A 70 16.21 -3.05 -1.74
C GLN A 70 16.68 -4.26 -0.93
N GLY A 71 15.89 -5.34 -0.90
CA GLY A 71 16.20 -6.61 -0.26
C GLY A 71 15.57 -6.78 1.12
N GLU A 72 14.64 -5.91 1.52
CA GLU A 72 13.89 -6.11 2.78
C GLU A 72 12.84 -7.21 2.65
N SER A 73 12.57 -7.90 3.76
CA SER A 73 11.46 -8.86 3.80
C SER A 73 10.11 -8.12 3.69
N PRO A 74 9.05 -8.76 3.18
CA PRO A 74 7.73 -8.14 3.08
C PRO A 74 7.22 -7.59 4.43
N SER A 75 7.50 -8.30 5.52
CA SER A 75 7.07 -7.92 6.88
C SER A 75 7.85 -6.71 7.39
N ASP A 76 9.17 -6.67 7.17
CA ASP A 76 10.02 -5.55 7.59
C ASP A 76 9.67 -4.30 6.80
N ALA A 77 9.53 -4.41 5.47
CA ALA A 77 9.13 -3.31 4.60
C ALA A 77 7.77 -2.72 5.01
N CYS A 78 6.79 -3.56 5.33
CA CYS A 78 5.49 -3.10 5.85
C CYS A 78 5.65 -2.37 7.19
N THR A 79 6.46 -2.90 8.08
CA THR A 79 6.70 -2.35 9.43
C THR A 79 7.36 -0.98 9.35
N ASP A 80 8.38 -0.83 8.52
CA ASP A 80 9.13 0.42 8.33
C ASP A 80 8.24 1.53 7.75
N VAL A 81 7.38 1.18 6.80
CA VAL A 81 6.41 2.14 6.24
C VAL A 81 5.40 2.58 7.29
N ILE A 82 4.84 1.67 8.08
CA ILE A 82 3.90 2.03 9.16
C ILE A 82 4.59 2.90 10.22
N GLN A 83 5.79 2.51 10.69
CA GLN A 83 6.55 3.29 11.66
C GLN A 83 6.84 4.71 11.17
N ARG A 84 7.15 4.87 9.88
CA ARG A 84 7.36 6.19 9.26
C ARG A 84 6.09 7.05 9.34
N ILE A 85 4.91 6.49 9.14
CA ILE A 85 3.64 7.22 9.24
C ILE A 85 3.34 7.54 10.72
N THR A 86 3.47 6.56 11.62
CA THR A 86 3.24 6.71 13.07
C THR A 86 4.10 7.80 13.68
N LYS A 87 5.33 8.01 13.18
CA LYS A 87 6.21 9.10 13.62
C LYS A 87 5.57 10.49 13.51
N TYR A 88 4.73 10.71 12.49
CA TYR A 88 4.06 12.00 12.27
C TYR A 88 2.59 12.00 12.69
N TYR A 89 1.94 10.83 12.65
CA TYR A 89 0.54 10.65 12.98
C TYR A 89 0.41 9.43 13.90
N PRO A 90 0.69 9.55 15.21
CA PRO A 90 0.76 8.39 16.11
C PRO A 90 -0.58 7.66 16.27
N ASP A 91 -1.70 8.37 16.16
CA ASP A 91 -3.05 7.85 16.36
C ASP A 91 -3.77 7.52 15.04
N PHE A 92 -3.05 7.39 13.92
CA PHE A 92 -3.70 7.06 12.65
C PHE A 92 -4.13 5.59 12.59
N ASP A 93 -5.21 5.34 11.85
CA ASP A 93 -5.63 3.98 11.49
C ASP A 93 -5.20 3.68 10.05
N GLY A 94 -4.43 2.61 9.87
CA GLY A 94 -4.05 2.12 8.56
C GLY A 94 -3.20 0.87 8.61
N ALA A 95 -3.23 0.14 7.50
CA ALA A 95 -2.48 -1.08 7.31
C ALA A 95 -1.94 -1.15 5.88
N VAL A 96 -0.85 -1.89 5.72
CA VAL A 96 -0.27 -2.24 4.42
C VAL A 96 -0.11 -3.75 4.35
N LEU A 97 -0.27 -4.29 3.15
CA LEU A 97 -0.09 -5.69 2.82
C LEU A 97 0.89 -5.76 1.67
N ALA A 98 1.80 -6.73 1.72
CA ALA A 98 2.80 -6.98 0.70
C ALA A 98 2.75 -8.43 0.25
N LEU A 99 3.14 -8.68 -1.00
CA LEU A 99 3.33 -10.01 -1.58
C LEU A 99 4.62 -9.98 -2.40
N SER A 100 5.52 -10.92 -2.10
CA SER A 100 6.73 -11.13 -2.89
C SER A 100 6.47 -12.13 -4.02
N LYS A 101 7.32 -12.15 -5.04
CA LYS A 101 7.27 -13.15 -6.12
C LYS A 101 7.56 -14.57 -5.64
N ASP A 102 8.25 -14.71 -4.51
CA ASP A 102 8.57 -16.00 -3.90
C ASP A 102 7.40 -16.58 -3.08
N GLY A 103 6.30 -15.81 -2.94
CA GLY A 103 5.14 -16.14 -2.09
C GLY A 103 5.23 -15.49 -0.71
#